data_AF-A0A2S4PLA1-F1
#
_entry.id   AF-A0A2S4PLA1-F1
#
_cell.length_a   1.000
_cell.length_b   1.000
_cell.length_c   1.000
_cell.angle_alpha   90.00
_cell.angle_beta   90.00
_cell.angle_gamma   90.00
#
_symmetry.space_group_name_H-M   'P 1'
#
loop_
_entity.id
_entity.type
_entity.pdbx_description
1 polymer ?
#
loop_
_entity_poly.entity_id
_entity_poly.type
_entity_poly.pdbx_seq_one_letter_code
_entity_poly.pdbx_strand_id
1 'polypeptide(L)'
;MRVSALFLILNIQLGHISAAHPNQLELSAQTNRDQKGYECGNIFFTDLEVNEALSLALSFVDKGFNYPERYQGKLYSESNLKEYFLWPIRKGSRTLPDTNYPMTNFRVVLTRDSSEAVDMIAMTTTNDYTKCIRRHNSLMGPFHSESENSNGYLCGHRFFADETVQQSLALALTRVEDKTQFPSPYIGLIYPKNSGYLMWPILRGKMLYISGTVYGPYFLILDKESKIVDVVVRGFSNNFLRCIRSRKPPKAPESDPHSKLFVPPPKTGFLCGKTFFDDKILEEAANTAKTQVSNGVQGQFPKEYSSSPYNEKCLIWPIMKDGKLYRKGNKGPYRFLLTLEYKAMSVAVLFGDKLKACEIVTIKAKKTHDKSGYLCDKRRFSHQELVEAAEKACGGIKTPTKHFYPASYEGPKFNSDRPYFTYPLDKYFVSTQRNVSPDRVVINANCEVVGALTTVKTATSRFQKRLVKCHRLENGPLPIGFFGANAVTVHESRIDY
;
A
#
# COMPACT_ATOMS: atom_id res chain seq x y z
N MET A 1 13.26 7.87 -61.45
CA MET A 1 12.39 7.98 -60.25
C MET A 1 11.01 7.32 -60.42
N ARG A 2 10.89 6.15 -61.07
CA ARG A 2 9.60 5.41 -61.14
C ARG A 2 9.68 3.91 -60.82
N VAL A 3 10.88 3.37 -60.56
CA VAL A 3 11.06 1.93 -60.27
C VAL A 3 11.10 1.66 -58.75
N SER A 4 11.55 2.61 -57.94
CA SER A 4 11.65 2.45 -56.47
C SER A 4 10.28 2.45 -55.75
N ALA A 5 9.23 3.00 -56.36
CA ALA A 5 7.89 3.01 -55.77
C ALA A 5 7.17 1.65 -55.93
N LEU A 6 7.48 0.87 -56.97
CA LEU A 6 6.88 -0.45 -57.16
C LEU A 6 7.42 -1.50 -56.17
N PHE A 7 8.69 -1.40 -55.76
CA PHE A 7 9.26 -2.31 -54.75
C PHE A 7 8.74 -2.07 -53.33
N LEU A 8 8.25 -0.87 -53.03
CA LEU A 8 7.61 -0.56 -51.75
C LEU A 8 6.17 -1.06 -51.67
N ILE A 9 5.44 -1.08 -52.80
CA ILE A 9 4.07 -1.61 -52.84
C ILE A 9 4.06 -3.15 -52.86
N LEU A 10 5.02 -3.80 -53.54
CA LEU A 10 5.11 -5.27 -53.51
C LEU A 10 5.57 -5.84 -52.15
N ASN A 11 6.39 -5.12 -51.38
CA ASN A 11 6.78 -5.56 -50.04
C ASN A 11 5.65 -5.46 -49.02
N ILE A 12 4.65 -4.60 -49.24
CA ILE A 12 3.48 -4.50 -48.35
C ILE A 12 2.48 -5.63 -48.64
N GLN A 13 2.40 -6.14 -49.88
CA GLN A 13 1.50 -7.26 -50.19
C GLN A 13 2.08 -8.64 -49.88
N LEU A 14 3.40 -8.82 -49.85
CA LEU A 14 4.03 -10.10 -49.48
C LEU A 14 4.24 -10.29 -47.96
N GLY A 15 4.18 -9.21 -47.16
CA GLY A 15 4.21 -9.29 -45.69
C GLY A 15 2.90 -9.77 -45.05
N HIS A 16 1.80 -9.84 -45.81
CA HIS A 16 0.50 -10.32 -45.34
C HIS A 16 0.24 -11.80 -45.63
N ILE A 17 1.18 -12.53 -46.23
CA ILE A 17 1.25 -13.99 -46.11
C ILE A 17 1.95 -14.32 -44.78
N SER A 18 1.48 -13.69 -43.70
CA SER A 18 1.75 -14.18 -42.35
C SER A 18 0.98 -15.48 -42.24
N ALA A 19 1.73 -16.54 -41.96
CA ALA A 19 1.23 -17.87 -41.63
C ALA A 19 -0.15 -17.77 -40.97
N ALA A 20 -1.19 -18.20 -41.71
CA ALA A 20 -2.43 -18.60 -41.07
C ALA A 20 -2.00 -19.56 -39.96
N HIS A 21 -2.05 -19.08 -38.71
CA HIS A 21 -1.90 -19.95 -37.56
C HIS A 21 -2.83 -21.11 -37.84
N PRO A 22 -2.33 -22.37 -37.87
CA PRO A 22 -3.19 -23.51 -38.10
C PRO A 22 -4.32 -23.33 -37.11
N ASN A 23 -5.56 -23.29 -37.64
CA ASN A 23 -6.80 -23.17 -36.87
C ASN A 23 -6.52 -23.78 -35.51
N GLN A 24 -6.42 -22.93 -34.47
CA GLN A 24 -6.38 -23.43 -33.11
C GLN A 24 -7.64 -24.28 -33.07
N LEU A 25 -7.45 -25.60 -33.13
CA LEU A 25 -8.52 -26.56 -32.96
C LEU A 25 -9.29 -26.00 -31.78
N GLU A 26 -10.59 -25.79 -31.95
CA GLU A 26 -11.52 -25.70 -30.83
C GLU A 26 -11.41 -27.04 -30.08
N LEU A 27 -10.29 -27.21 -29.38
CA LEU A 27 -10.06 -28.20 -28.36
C LEU A 27 -10.99 -27.72 -27.27
N SER A 28 -12.24 -28.16 -27.40
CA SER A 28 -13.28 -27.83 -26.45
C SER A 28 -12.70 -28.15 -25.08
N ALA A 29 -12.71 -27.17 -24.17
CA ALA A 29 -12.52 -27.43 -22.75
C ALA A 29 -13.59 -28.39 -22.17
N GLN A 30 -14.44 -28.95 -23.04
CA GLN A 30 -15.63 -29.71 -22.76
C GLN A 30 -15.43 -31.22 -22.94
N THR A 31 -14.36 -31.70 -23.59
CA THR A 31 -14.07 -33.13 -23.77
C THR A 31 -13.32 -33.78 -22.61
N ASN A 32 -12.77 -33.01 -21.66
CA ASN A 32 -12.07 -33.53 -20.47
C ASN A 32 -12.87 -33.30 -19.18
N ARG A 33 -14.16 -33.66 -19.16
CA ARG A 33 -14.99 -33.46 -17.95
C ARG A 33 -14.56 -34.34 -16.76
N ASP A 34 -13.88 -35.45 -17.02
CA ASP A 34 -13.56 -36.45 -15.99
C ASP A 34 -12.10 -36.37 -15.48
N GLN A 35 -11.34 -35.36 -15.89
CA GLN A 35 -9.95 -35.18 -15.47
C GLN A 35 -9.86 -34.27 -14.23
N LYS A 36 -9.09 -34.72 -13.22
CA LYS A 36 -8.69 -33.89 -12.07
C LYS A 36 -7.64 -32.87 -12.49
N GLY A 37 -7.71 -31.69 -11.91
CA GLY A 37 -6.76 -30.63 -12.21
C GLY A 37 -7.21 -29.26 -11.77
N TYR A 38 -6.72 -28.24 -12.47
CA TYR A 38 -6.92 -26.83 -12.15
C TYR A 38 -7.44 -26.07 -13.37
N GLU A 39 -8.60 -25.43 -13.20
CA GLU A 39 -9.20 -24.52 -14.16
C GLU A 39 -8.65 -23.10 -13.94
N CYS A 40 -7.78 -22.67 -14.83
CA CYS A 40 -7.17 -21.34 -14.85
C CYS A 40 -7.79 -20.46 -15.95
N GLY A 41 -9.12 -20.36 -15.95
CA GLY A 41 -9.87 -19.64 -16.98
C GLY A 41 -10.07 -20.50 -18.21
N ASN A 42 -9.56 -20.08 -19.36
CA ASN A 42 -9.66 -20.85 -20.60
C ASN A 42 -8.62 -21.99 -20.74
N ILE A 43 -7.74 -22.16 -19.75
CA ILE A 43 -6.72 -23.20 -19.73
C ILE A 43 -6.97 -24.13 -18.55
N PHE A 44 -6.92 -25.42 -18.82
CA PHE A 44 -7.00 -26.47 -17.81
C PHE A 44 -5.68 -27.22 -17.68
N PHE A 45 -5.17 -27.37 -16.47
CA PHE A 45 -3.96 -28.14 -16.17
C PHE A 45 -4.31 -29.40 -15.39
N THR A 46 -3.87 -30.56 -15.85
CA THR A 46 -4.16 -31.82 -15.16
C THR A 46 -3.31 -31.95 -13.90
N ASP A 47 -3.76 -32.76 -12.94
CA ASP A 47 -2.95 -33.09 -11.75
C ASP A 47 -1.58 -33.66 -12.15
N LEU A 48 -1.50 -34.43 -13.25
CA LEU A 48 -0.23 -34.95 -13.76
C LEU A 48 0.73 -33.82 -14.17
N GLU A 49 0.26 -32.84 -14.96
CA GLU A 49 1.09 -31.70 -15.38
C GLU A 49 1.57 -30.88 -14.18
N VAL A 50 0.70 -30.67 -13.18
CA VAL A 50 1.04 -29.93 -11.96
C VAL A 50 2.04 -30.70 -11.10
N ASN A 51 1.89 -32.02 -10.96
CA ASN A 51 2.79 -32.86 -10.19
C ASN A 51 4.17 -33.00 -10.85
N GLU A 52 4.24 -33.08 -12.19
CA GLU A 52 5.50 -33.02 -12.92
C GLU A 52 6.24 -31.70 -12.67
N ALA A 53 5.52 -30.58 -12.75
CA ALA A 53 6.09 -29.27 -12.47
C ALA A 53 6.54 -29.12 -11.01
N LEU A 54 5.77 -29.66 -10.06
CA LEU A 54 6.11 -29.69 -8.64
C LEU A 54 7.38 -30.50 -8.37
N SER A 55 7.46 -31.71 -8.92
CA SER A 55 8.63 -32.59 -8.77
C SER A 55 9.90 -31.92 -9.27
N LEU A 56 9.83 -31.27 -10.44
CA LEU A 56 10.92 -30.46 -10.96
C LEU A 56 11.26 -29.31 -10.01
N ALA A 57 10.28 -28.51 -9.58
CA ALA A 57 10.49 -27.38 -8.70
C ALA A 57 11.23 -27.77 -7.40
N LEU A 58 10.77 -28.82 -6.73
CA LEU A 58 11.36 -29.33 -5.49
C LEU A 58 12.82 -29.73 -5.66
N SER A 59 13.20 -30.27 -6.83
CA SER A 59 14.59 -30.63 -7.12
C SER A 59 15.54 -29.43 -7.29
N PHE A 60 15.01 -28.19 -7.34
CA PHE A 60 15.77 -26.96 -7.58
C PHE A 60 15.67 -25.90 -6.47
N VAL A 61 14.81 -26.07 -5.44
CA VAL A 61 14.54 -25.05 -4.38
C VAL A 61 15.79 -24.46 -3.73
N ASP A 62 16.86 -25.25 -3.57
CA ASP A 62 18.09 -24.81 -2.89
C ASP A 62 19.33 -24.76 -3.80
N LYS A 63 19.15 -24.82 -5.12
CA LYS A 63 20.26 -24.84 -6.08
C LYS A 63 20.67 -23.47 -6.62
N GLY A 64 20.05 -22.39 -6.16
CA GLY A 64 20.42 -21.01 -6.53
C GLY A 64 20.02 -20.58 -7.95
N PHE A 65 19.11 -21.32 -8.61
CA PHE A 65 18.53 -20.93 -9.88
C PHE A 65 17.48 -19.82 -9.71
N ASN A 66 17.06 -19.21 -10.83
CA ASN A 66 15.99 -18.21 -10.86
C ASN A 66 14.64 -18.77 -10.37
N TYR A 67 14.43 -20.08 -10.51
CA TYR A 67 13.24 -20.79 -10.06
C TYR A 67 13.58 -22.01 -9.22
N PRO A 68 12.73 -22.37 -8.25
CA PRO A 68 11.48 -21.69 -7.91
C PRO A 68 11.69 -20.34 -7.18
N GLU A 69 10.85 -19.36 -7.49
CA GLU A 69 10.95 -17.99 -6.96
C GLU A 69 10.18 -17.87 -5.64
N ARG A 70 10.75 -17.18 -4.64
CA ARG A 70 10.03 -16.91 -3.39
C ARG A 70 8.82 -16.00 -3.65
N TYR A 71 7.64 -16.41 -3.20
CA TYR A 71 6.43 -15.61 -3.33
C TYR A 71 6.41 -14.43 -2.38
N GLN A 72 6.13 -13.23 -2.92
CA GLN A 72 6.05 -11.97 -2.15
C GLN A 72 4.67 -11.30 -2.23
N GLY A 73 3.67 -11.95 -2.86
CA GLY A 73 2.34 -11.37 -3.05
C GLY A 73 1.41 -11.54 -1.84
N LYS A 74 0.23 -10.90 -1.91
CA LYS A 74 -0.74 -10.86 -0.80
C LYS A 74 -1.66 -12.08 -0.71
N LEU A 75 -1.71 -12.91 -1.75
CA LEU A 75 -2.62 -14.06 -1.81
C LEU A 75 -2.44 -15.06 -0.65
N TYR A 76 -1.24 -15.14 -0.08
CA TYR A 76 -0.89 -16.05 1.03
C TYR A 76 -0.35 -15.30 2.26
N SER A 77 -0.61 -13.98 2.39
CA SER A 77 -0.02 -13.17 3.46
C SER A 77 -0.57 -13.46 4.86
N GLU A 78 -1.67 -14.19 4.98
CA GLU A 78 -2.26 -14.52 6.29
C GLU A 78 -1.45 -15.61 7.03
N SER A 79 -0.68 -16.41 6.30
CA SER A 79 0.19 -17.44 6.84
C SER A 79 1.64 -16.97 6.88
N ASN A 80 1.94 -15.91 7.64
CA ASN A 80 3.31 -15.43 7.90
C ASN A 80 4.28 -16.52 8.42
N LEU A 81 3.75 -17.69 8.77
CA LEU A 81 4.45 -18.86 9.27
C LEU A 81 5.02 -19.76 8.17
N LYS A 82 4.60 -19.61 6.91
CA LYS A 82 5.03 -20.48 5.80
C LYS A 82 5.63 -19.69 4.66
N GLU A 83 6.76 -20.16 4.16
CA GLU A 83 7.39 -19.65 2.93
C GLU A 83 6.83 -20.40 1.73
N TYR A 84 6.31 -19.64 0.76
CA TYR A 84 5.77 -20.17 -0.49
C TYR A 84 6.72 -19.87 -1.64
N PHE A 85 6.77 -20.80 -2.58
CA PHE A 85 7.56 -20.67 -3.79
C PHE A 85 6.69 -20.85 -5.03
N LEU A 86 7.11 -20.22 -6.13
CA LEU A 86 6.43 -20.23 -7.42
C LEU A 86 7.28 -20.93 -8.47
N TRP A 87 6.66 -21.87 -9.19
CA TRP A 87 7.27 -22.51 -10.36
C TRP A 87 6.47 -22.24 -11.64
N PRO A 88 7.07 -21.76 -12.74
CA PRO A 88 6.41 -21.53 -14.01
C PRO A 88 5.95 -22.82 -14.69
N ILE A 89 4.71 -22.83 -15.15
CA ILE A 89 4.11 -23.97 -15.88
C ILE A 89 3.42 -23.48 -17.15
N ARG A 90 3.52 -24.28 -18.22
CA ARG A 90 2.93 -23.99 -19.52
C ARG A 90 2.26 -25.24 -20.06
N LYS A 91 1.11 -25.07 -20.73
CA LYS A 91 0.38 -26.20 -21.33
C LYS A 91 1.24 -26.87 -22.40
N GLY A 92 1.35 -28.20 -22.36
CA GLY A 92 2.05 -29.00 -23.37
C GLY A 92 3.57 -28.79 -23.45
N SER A 93 4.19 -28.11 -22.49
CA SER A 93 5.64 -27.89 -22.48
C SER A 93 6.21 -27.82 -21.07
N ARG A 94 7.37 -28.45 -20.87
CA ARG A 94 8.11 -28.37 -19.61
C ARG A 94 8.93 -27.08 -19.56
N THR A 95 8.88 -26.39 -18.43
CA THR A 95 9.73 -25.21 -18.20
C THR A 95 11.08 -25.64 -17.66
N LEU A 96 12.17 -25.18 -18.27
CA LEU A 96 13.53 -25.44 -17.79
C LEU A 96 13.93 -24.43 -16.69
N PRO A 97 14.71 -24.84 -15.68
CA PRO A 97 15.11 -24.01 -14.53
C PRO A 97 15.90 -22.76 -14.94
N ASP A 98 16.72 -22.85 -16.00
CA ASP A 98 17.60 -21.77 -16.47
C ASP A 98 16.87 -20.71 -17.32
N THR A 99 15.55 -20.83 -17.47
CA THR A 99 14.79 -19.87 -18.27
C THR A 99 14.69 -18.54 -17.53
N ASN A 100 15.41 -17.51 -17.98
CA ASN A 100 15.40 -16.18 -17.38
C ASN A 100 14.01 -15.51 -17.39
N TYR A 101 13.18 -15.80 -18.40
CA TYR A 101 11.85 -15.22 -18.58
C TYR A 101 10.87 -16.25 -19.13
N PRO A 102 10.28 -17.10 -18.28
CA PRO A 102 9.31 -18.08 -18.74
C PRO A 102 8.09 -17.33 -19.30
N MET A 103 7.82 -17.50 -20.59
CA MET A 103 6.67 -16.91 -21.30
C MET A 103 5.36 -17.62 -20.89
N THR A 104 5.02 -17.56 -19.61
CA THR A 104 3.77 -18.09 -19.06
C THR A 104 3.27 -17.22 -17.92
N ASN A 105 1.96 -17.12 -17.82
CA ASN A 105 1.26 -16.38 -16.76
C ASN A 105 0.77 -17.30 -15.62
N PHE A 106 1.10 -18.60 -15.67
CA PHE A 106 0.66 -19.59 -14.70
C PHE A 106 1.82 -20.04 -13.82
N ARG A 107 1.56 -20.29 -12.55
CA ARG A 107 2.54 -20.76 -11.57
C ARG A 107 1.95 -21.87 -10.71
N VAL A 108 2.74 -22.89 -10.43
CA VAL A 108 2.49 -23.86 -9.36
C VAL A 108 3.01 -23.28 -8.05
N VAL A 109 2.21 -23.35 -6.99
CA VAL A 109 2.59 -22.88 -5.65
C VAL A 109 2.98 -24.08 -4.80
N LEU A 110 4.14 -24.00 -4.16
CA LEU A 110 4.67 -25.07 -3.32
C LEU A 110 5.29 -24.52 -2.03
N THR A 111 5.46 -25.39 -1.05
CA THR A 111 6.26 -25.16 0.18
C THR A 111 7.40 -26.16 0.22
N ARG A 112 8.50 -25.83 0.92
CA ARG A 112 9.66 -26.72 1.10
C ARG A 112 9.28 -28.11 1.62
N ASP A 113 8.34 -28.14 2.57
CA ASP A 113 8.04 -29.35 3.35
C ASP A 113 6.84 -30.15 2.82
N SER A 114 6.32 -29.82 1.63
CA SER A 114 5.14 -30.51 1.07
C SER A 114 5.48 -31.24 -0.22
N SER A 115 5.03 -32.50 -0.30
CA SER A 115 5.05 -33.31 -1.52
C SER A 115 3.86 -33.00 -2.44
N GLU A 116 2.97 -32.09 -2.06
CA GLU A 116 1.79 -31.71 -2.82
C GLU A 116 1.84 -30.23 -3.22
N ALA A 117 1.27 -29.92 -4.38
CA ALA A 117 1.10 -28.54 -4.79
C ALA A 117 0.08 -27.88 -3.86
N VAL A 118 0.45 -26.75 -3.26
CA VAL A 118 -0.46 -25.96 -2.42
C VAL A 118 -1.62 -25.44 -3.25
N ASP A 119 -1.31 -24.95 -4.45
CA ASP A 119 -2.28 -24.34 -5.36
C ASP A 119 -1.71 -24.17 -6.76
N MET A 120 -2.58 -23.75 -7.68
CA MET A 120 -2.19 -23.20 -8.96
C MET A 120 -2.70 -21.76 -9.06
N ILE A 121 -1.83 -20.85 -9.49
CA ILE A 121 -2.17 -19.43 -9.61
C ILE A 121 -1.92 -18.90 -11.02
N ALA A 122 -2.72 -17.92 -11.41
CA ALA A 122 -2.63 -17.22 -12.68
C ALA A 122 -2.45 -15.72 -12.48
N MET A 123 -1.60 -15.11 -13.29
CA MET A 123 -1.32 -13.69 -13.26
C MET A 123 -2.49 -12.89 -13.85
N THR A 124 -2.86 -11.83 -13.14
CA THR A 124 -3.91 -10.87 -13.48
C THR A 124 -3.33 -9.67 -14.22
N THR A 125 -4.18 -8.89 -14.91
CA THR A 125 -3.77 -7.65 -15.59
C THR A 125 -3.21 -6.56 -14.68
N THR A 126 -3.31 -6.73 -13.36
CA THR A 126 -2.71 -5.85 -12.35
C THR A 126 -1.35 -6.33 -11.84
N ASN A 127 -0.71 -7.29 -12.53
CA ASN A 127 0.54 -7.94 -12.11
C ASN A 127 0.45 -8.58 -10.72
N ASP A 128 -0.73 -9.09 -10.38
CA ASP A 128 -0.99 -9.83 -9.16
C ASP A 128 -1.49 -11.23 -9.50
N TYR A 129 -1.67 -12.11 -8.53
CA TYR A 129 -2.09 -13.49 -8.76
C TYR A 129 -3.49 -13.78 -8.21
N THR A 130 -4.20 -14.67 -8.90
CA THR A 130 -5.42 -15.31 -8.40
C THR A 130 -5.30 -16.81 -8.48
N LYS A 131 -5.97 -17.50 -7.56
CA LYS A 131 -6.04 -18.97 -7.54
C LYS A 131 -6.85 -19.47 -8.73
N CYS A 132 -6.43 -20.58 -9.29
CA CYS A 132 -7.21 -21.38 -10.22
C CYS A 132 -8.19 -22.27 -9.44
N ILE A 133 -9.29 -22.67 -10.08
CA ILE A 133 -10.28 -23.53 -9.43
C ILE A 133 -9.82 -24.98 -9.55
N ARG A 134 -9.60 -25.64 -8.41
CA ARG A 134 -9.32 -27.07 -8.40
C ARG A 134 -10.59 -27.86 -8.75
N ARG A 135 -10.51 -28.70 -9.78
CA ARG A 135 -11.57 -29.65 -10.16
C ARG A 135 -11.27 -31.01 -9.54
N HIS A 136 -12.13 -31.43 -8.62
CA HIS A 136 -12.13 -32.78 -8.09
C HIS A 136 -13.05 -33.69 -8.94
N ASN A 137 -12.69 -34.97 -9.09
CA ASN A 137 -13.52 -35.95 -9.80
C ASN A 137 -14.80 -36.23 -9.02
N SER A 138 -15.86 -35.50 -9.35
CA SER A 138 -17.22 -35.87 -8.99
C SER A 138 -18.14 -35.34 -10.07
N LEU A 139 -18.98 -36.25 -10.58
CA LEU A 139 -20.02 -35.98 -11.57
C LEU A 139 -20.76 -34.67 -11.24
N MET A 140 -21.03 -33.93 -12.31
CA MET A 140 -21.66 -32.61 -12.37
C MET A 140 -22.87 -32.40 -11.44
N GLY A 141 -22.61 -32.06 -10.18
CA GLY A 141 -23.41 -31.07 -9.46
C GLY A 141 -22.88 -29.67 -9.76
N PRO A 142 -23.68 -28.59 -9.64
CA PRO A 142 -23.14 -27.24 -9.62
C PRO A 142 -21.96 -27.22 -8.66
N PHE A 143 -20.77 -26.83 -9.13
CA PHE A 143 -19.50 -26.86 -8.39
C PHE A 143 -19.47 -25.91 -7.18
N HIS A 144 -20.63 -25.46 -6.74
CA HIS A 144 -20.85 -24.90 -5.44
C HIS A 144 -21.07 -26.06 -4.45
N SER A 145 -19.98 -26.72 -4.03
CA SER A 145 -19.92 -26.92 -2.58
C SER A 145 -19.77 -25.52 -2.01
N GLU A 146 -20.88 -24.77 -1.98
CA GLU A 146 -21.01 -23.60 -1.14
C GLU A 146 -20.55 -24.13 0.19
N SER A 147 -19.35 -23.72 0.63
CA SER A 147 -19.11 -23.71 2.05
C SER A 147 -20.37 -23.05 2.58
N GLU A 148 -21.17 -23.76 3.38
CA GLU A 148 -22.49 -23.30 3.86
C GLU A 148 -22.42 -21.93 4.56
N ASN A 149 -21.21 -21.39 4.74
CA ASN A 149 -20.86 -20.14 5.38
C ASN A 149 -20.01 -19.20 4.49
N SER A 150 -20.03 -19.35 3.16
CA SER A 150 -19.39 -18.36 2.26
C SER A 150 -20.19 -17.06 2.30
N ASN A 151 -19.50 -15.92 2.37
CA ASN A 151 -20.14 -14.59 2.43
C ASN A 151 -19.53 -13.62 1.41
N GLY A 152 -18.96 -14.17 0.34
CA GLY A 152 -18.37 -13.39 -0.73
C GLY A 152 -17.44 -14.18 -1.65
N TYR A 153 -16.68 -13.44 -2.45
CA TYR A 153 -15.81 -13.93 -3.50
C TYR A 153 -14.38 -13.45 -3.30
N LEU A 154 -13.42 -14.36 -3.35
CA LEU A 154 -11.99 -14.08 -3.33
C LEU A 154 -11.45 -14.04 -4.77
N CYS A 155 -11.09 -12.83 -5.21
CA CYS A 155 -10.52 -12.54 -6.52
C CYS A 155 -9.07 -12.07 -6.36
N GLY A 156 -8.10 -12.99 -6.43
CA GLY A 156 -6.73 -12.71 -6.00
C GLY A 156 -6.68 -12.40 -4.49
N HIS A 157 -5.95 -11.36 -4.09
CA HIS A 157 -5.92 -10.94 -2.68
C HIS A 157 -7.17 -10.14 -2.25
N ARG A 158 -8.11 -9.87 -3.15
CA ARG A 158 -9.25 -9.00 -2.89
C ARG A 158 -10.49 -9.82 -2.60
N PHE A 159 -11.11 -9.55 -1.46
CA PHE A 159 -12.38 -10.13 -1.06
C PHE A 159 -13.54 -9.19 -1.38
N PHE A 160 -14.55 -9.69 -2.08
CA PHE A 160 -15.80 -9.01 -2.36
C PHE A 160 -16.91 -9.65 -1.54
N ALA A 161 -17.38 -8.97 -0.51
CA ALA A 161 -18.50 -9.46 0.29
C ALA A 161 -19.79 -9.52 -0.53
N ASP A 162 -20.70 -10.43 -0.19
CA ASP A 162 -21.95 -10.62 -0.91
C ASP A 162 -22.76 -9.32 -0.99
N GLU A 163 -22.75 -8.48 0.05
CA GLU A 163 -23.43 -7.18 0.02
C GLU A 163 -22.85 -6.26 -1.05
N THR A 164 -21.52 -6.29 -1.26
CA THR A 164 -20.86 -5.51 -2.30
C THR A 164 -21.23 -6.02 -3.70
N VAL A 165 -21.29 -7.34 -3.86
CA VAL A 165 -21.70 -7.99 -5.12
C VAL A 165 -23.15 -7.64 -5.44
N GLN A 166 -24.05 -7.72 -4.46
CA GLN A 166 -25.48 -7.37 -4.63
C GLN A 166 -25.68 -5.88 -4.92
N GLN A 167 -24.94 -4.98 -4.26
CA GLN A 167 -24.96 -3.55 -4.60
C GLN A 167 -24.48 -3.29 -6.03
N SER A 168 -23.43 -3.99 -6.46
CA SER A 168 -22.95 -3.89 -7.84
C SER A 168 -23.97 -4.44 -8.85
N LEU A 169 -24.70 -5.50 -8.51
CA LEU A 169 -25.79 -6.03 -9.33
C LEU A 169 -26.93 -5.01 -9.46
N ALA A 170 -27.37 -4.41 -8.34
CA ALA A 170 -28.42 -3.40 -8.37
C ALA A 170 -28.05 -2.23 -9.29
N LEU A 171 -26.80 -1.77 -9.24
CA LEU A 171 -26.27 -0.75 -10.16
C LEU A 171 -26.32 -1.21 -11.62
N ALA A 172 -25.93 -2.46 -11.91
CA ALA A 172 -26.00 -3.02 -13.25
C ALA A 172 -27.44 -3.03 -13.80
N LEU A 173 -28.41 -3.48 -12.99
CA LEU A 173 -29.82 -3.55 -13.35
C LEU A 173 -30.42 -2.17 -13.64
N THR A 174 -30.06 -1.14 -12.85
CA THR A 174 -30.53 0.24 -13.09
C THR A 174 -30.03 0.86 -14.40
N ARG A 175 -29.02 0.26 -15.03
CA ARG A 175 -28.37 0.79 -16.24
C ARG A 175 -28.69 0.00 -17.50
N VAL A 176 -29.44 -1.10 -17.42
CA VAL A 176 -29.82 -1.90 -18.60
C VAL A 176 -30.63 -1.06 -19.60
N GLU A 177 -31.42 -0.11 -19.12
CA GLU A 177 -32.25 0.78 -19.95
C GLU A 177 -31.47 1.96 -20.54
N ASP A 178 -30.34 2.33 -19.91
CA ASP A 178 -29.50 3.41 -20.38
C ASP A 178 -28.61 2.90 -21.52
N LYS A 179 -28.39 3.70 -22.58
CA LYS A 179 -27.44 3.40 -23.66
C LYS A 179 -25.98 3.51 -23.19
N THR A 180 -25.63 2.88 -22.07
CA THR A 180 -24.28 2.85 -21.52
C THR A 180 -23.45 1.70 -22.09
N GLN A 181 -22.13 1.79 -21.94
CA GLN A 181 -21.18 0.75 -22.38
C GLN A 181 -21.38 -0.60 -21.66
N PHE A 182 -21.95 -0.57 -20.45
CA PHE A 182 -22.21 -1.75 -19.63
C PHE A 182 -23.69 -1.78 -19.20
N PRO A 183 -24.25 -2.97 -18.91
CA PRO A 183 -23.62 -4.29 -19.08
C PRO A 183 -23.30 -4.58 -20.55
N SER A 184 -22.15 -5.23 -20.81
CA SER A 184 -21.68 -5.54 -22.16
C SER A 184 -21.71 -7.05 -22.40
N PRO A 185 -21.80 -7.53 -23.65
CA PRO A 185 -21.60 -8.95 -23.94
C PRO A 185 -20.29 -9.46 -23.34
N TYR A 186 -20.32 -10.65 -22.73
CA TYR A 186 -19.13 -11.29 -22.20
C TYR A 186 -18.20 -11.71 -23.35
N ILE A 187 -16.94 -11.27 -23.27
CA ILE A 187 -15.93 -11.49 -24.33
C ILE A 187 -14.89 -12.57 -23.98
N GLY A 188 -15.02 -13.22 -22.84
CA GLY A 188 -14.07 -14.24 -22.40
C GLY A 188 -14.36 -15.62 -22.99
N LEU A 189 -13.51 -16.58 -22.64
CA LEU A 189 -13.55 -17.95 -23.18
C LEU A 189 -13.95 -19.01 -22.16
N ILE A 190 -14.31 -18.61 -20.93
CA ILE A 190 -14.75 -19.56 -19.88
C ILE A 190 -16.15 -20.10 -20.18
N TYR A 191 -16.99 -19.28 -20.82
CA TYR A 191 -18.35 -19.64 -21.19
C TYR A 191 -18.48 -19.72 -22.72
N PRO A 192 -19.42 -20.53 -23.24
CA PRO A 192 -19.69 -20.59 -24.68
C PRO A 192 -20.07 -19.20 -25.22
N LYS A 193 -19.56 -18.85 -26.41
CA LYS A 193 -19.84 -17.54 -27.06
C LYS A 193 -21.34 -17.25 -27.21
N ASN A 194 -22.15 -18.30 -27.40
CA ASN A 194 -23.60 -18.18 -27.62
C ASN A 194 -24.42 -18.24 -26.33
N SER A 195 -23.77 -18.23 -25.15
CA SER A 195 -24.46 -18.20 -23.85
C SER A 195 -25.30 -16.94 -23.65
N GLY A 196 -24.96 -15.85 -24.35
CA GLY A 196 -25.62 -14.55 -24.18
C GLY A 196 -25.33 -13.90 -22.82
N TYR A 197 -24.28 -14.35 -22.13
CA TYR A 197 -23.88 -13.76 -20.87
C TYR A 197 -23.40 -12.33 -21.05
N LEU A 198 -23.70 -11.51 -20.04
CA LEU A 198 -23.26 -10.14 -19.94
C LEU A 198 -22.18 -10.02 -18.86
N MET A 199 -21.40 -8.96 -18.92
CA MET A 199 -20.42 -8.62 -17.89
C MET A 199 -20.58 -7.18 -17.42
N TRP A 200 -20.35 -6.96 -16.12
CA TRP A 200 -20.47 -5.66 -15.48
C TRP A 200 -19.26 -5.41 -14.56
N PRO A 201 -18.53 -4.29 -14.68
CA PRO A 201 -17.39 -4.03 -13.79
C PRO A 201 -17.85 -3.79 -12.35
N ILE A 202 -17.16 -4.35 -11.37
CA ILE A 202 -17.53 -4.16 -9.96
C ILE A 202 -17.00 -2.82 -9.43
N LEU A 203 -15.80 -2.42 -9.85
CA LEU A 203 -15.08 -1.30 -9.24
C LEU A 203 -14.51 -0.32 -10.24
N ARG A 204 -14.46 0.95 -9.80
CA ARG A 204 -13.63 2.03 -10.34
C ARG A 204 -12.71 2.54 -9.24
N GLY A 205 -11.46 2.08 -9.26
CA GLY A 205 -10.50 2.34 -8.18
C GLY A 205 -10.93 1.69 -6.85
N LYS A 206 -11.38 2.52 -5.90
CA LYS A 206 -11.86 2.07 -4.57
C LYS A 206 -13.37 2.11 -4.41
N MET A 207 -14.11 2.61 -5.40
CA MET A 207 -15.56 2.75 -5.35
C MET A 207 -16.23 1.72 -6.26
N LEU A 208 -17.50 1.42 -6.01
CA LEU A 208 -18.33 0.68 -6.95
C LEU A 208 -18.39 1.40 -8.28
N TYR A 209 -18.36 0.63 -9.36
CA TYR A 209 -18.50 1.16 -10.69
C TYR A 209 -19.96 1.61 -10.91
N ILE A 210 -20.14 2.89 -11.25
CA ILE A 210 -21.44 3.49 -11.57
C ILE A 210 -21.53 3.75 -13.09
N SER A 211 -20.47 4.35 -13.66
CA SER A 211 -20.33 4.64 -15.09
C SER A 211 -18.89 5.07 -15.44
N GLY A 212 -18.58 5.05 -16.74
CA GLY A 212 -17.36 5.60 -17.33
C GLY A 212 -16.51 4.56 -18.07
N THR A 213 -15.47 5.02 -18.76
CA THR A 213 -14.58 4.16 -19.56
C THR A 213 -13.46 3.51 -18.76
N VAL A 214 -13.20 4.01 -17.55
CA VAL A 214 -12.14 3.49 -16.66
C VAL A 214 -12.78 2.58 -15.62
N TYR A 215 -12.46 1.30 -15.70
CA TYR A 215 -12.92 0.27 -14.79
C TYR A 215 -11.79 -0.66 -14.36
N GLY A 216 -11.96 -1.29 -13.19
CA GLY A 216 -11.02 -2.25 -12.64
C GLY A 216 -11.10 -3.63 -13.32
N PRO A 217 -10.23 -4.57 -12.94
CA PRO A 217 -10.16 -5.88 -13.59
C PRO A 217 -11.23 -6.87 -13.10
N TYR A 218 -12.17 -6.47 -12.23
CA TYR A 218 -13.13 -7.36 -11.58
C TYR A 218 -14.52 -7.16 -12.16
N PHE A 219 -15.21 -8.24 -12.52
CA PHE A 219 -16.49 -8.21 -13.21
C PHE A 219 -17.49 -9.19 -12.61
N LEU A 220 -18.76 -8.80 -12.57
CA LEU A 220 -19.88 -9.72 -12.48
C LEU A 220 -20.15 -10.32 -13.84
N ILE A 221 -20.49 -11.60 -13.88
CA ILE A 221 -21.06 -12.28 -15.04
C ILE A 221 -22.53 -12.48 -14.78
N LEU A 222 -23.37 -12.02 -15.70
CA LEU A 222 -24.82 -12.06 -15.60
C LEU A 222 -25.39 -12.95 -16.71
N ASP A 223 -26.44 -13.71 -16.41
CA ASP A 223 -27.21 -14.42 -17.43
C ASP A 223 -28.16 -13.47 -18.19
N LYS A 224 -28.96 -14.02 -19.10
CA LYS A 224 -29.90 -13.25 -19.92
C LYS A 224 -31.02 -12.63 -19.08
N GLU A 225 -31.33 -13.26 -17.96
CA GLU A 225 -32.28 -12.82 -16.95
C GLU A 225 -31.64 -11.86 -15.92
N SER A 226 -30.39 -11.44 -16.16
CA SER A 226 -29.59 -10.57 -15.31
C SER A 226 -29.35 -11.10 -13.89
N LYS A 227 -29.34 -12.42 -13.71
CA LYS A 227 -28.93 -13.08 -12.46
C LYS A 227 -27.42 -13.29 -12.47
N ILE A 228 -26.82 -13.27 -11.28
CA ILE A 228 -25.38 -13.50 -11.13
C ILE A 228 -25.06 -14.96 -11.45
N VAL A 229 -24.23 -15.17 -12.47
CA VAL A 229 -23.63 -16.47 -12.81
C VAL A 229 -22.32 -16.65 -12.04
N ASP A 230 -21.46 -15.62 -12.03
CA ASP A 230 -20.16 -15.69 -11.38
C ASP A 230 -19.54 -14.30 -11.14
N VAL A 231 -18.43 -14.28 -10.39
CA VAL A 231 -17.52 -13.14 -10.28
C VAL A 231 -16.18 -13.54 -10.89
N VAL A 232 -15.66 -12.73 -11.81
CA VAL A 232 -14.39 -13.01 -12.50
C VAL A 232 -13.40 -11.87 -12.37
N VAL A 233 -12.11 -12.19 -12.49
CA VAL A 233 -11.01 -11.23 -12.63
C VAL A 233 -10.33 -11.38 -13.99
N ARG A 234 -9.96 -10.25 -14.61
CA ARG A 234 -9.29 -10.21 -15.91
C ARG A 234 -7.81 -10.56 -15.78
N GLY A 235 -7.45 -11.69 -16.35
CA GLY A 235 -6.07 -12.12 -16.63
C GLY A 235 -5.54 -11.59 -17.97
N PHE A 236 -4.30 -11.98 -18.27
CA PHE A 236 -3.65 -11.64 -19.53
C PHE A 236 -4.33 -12.32 -20.74
N SER A 237 -4.14 -11.74 -21.93
CA SER A 237 -4.66 -12.28 -23.20
C SER A 237 -6.17 -12.49 -23.23
N ASN A 238 -6.93 -11.61 -22.54
CA ASN A 238 -8.39 -11.72 -22.36
C ASN A 238 -8.83 -13.04 -21.71
N ASN A 239 -7.93 -13.73 -21.00
CA ASN A 239 -8.31 -14.83 -20.13
C ASN A 239 -9.00 -14.27 -18.90
N PHE A 240 -10.21 -14.73 -18.59
CA PHE A 240 -10.90 -14.39 -17.36
C PHE A 240 -10.73 -15.55 -16.38
N LEU A 241 -10.60 -15.25 -15.11
CA LEU A 241 -10.37 -16.22 -14.05
C LEU A 241 -11.53 -16.10 -13.06
N ARG A 242 -12.20 -17.21 -12.80
CA ARG A 242 -13.30 -17.25 -11.82
C ARG A 242 -12.78 -17.00 -10.42
N CYS A 243 -13.53 -16.24 -9.64
CA CYS A 243 -13.22 -15.99 -8.24
C CYS A 243 -13.77 -17.12 -7.37
N ILE A 244 -13.10 -17.40 -6.27
CA ILE A 244 -13.48 -18.50 -5.39
C ILE A 244 -14.49 -17.99 -4.35
N ARG A 245 -15.66 -18.61 -4.25
CA ARG A 245 -16.58 -18.39 -3.13
C ARG A 245 -15.85 -18.72 -1.82
N SER A 246 -15.75 -17.75 -0.93
CA SER A 246 -14.97 -17.89 0.29
C SER A 246 -15.65 -17.16 1.44
N ARG A 247 -15.32 -17.58 2.67
CA ARG A 247 -15.66 -16.80 3.85
C ARG A 247 -14.58 -15.74 4.00
N LYS A 248 -14.99 -14.49 4.22
CA LYS A 248 -14.08 -13.44 4.65
C LYS A 248 -13.32 -13.99 5.86
N PRO A 249 -11.99 -14.11 5.80
CA PRO A 249 -11.21 -14.46 6.97
C PRO A 249 -11.71 -13.56 8.09
N PRO A 250 -12.10 -14.11 9.26
CA PRO A 250 -12.49 -13.26 10.37
C PRO A 250 -11.33 -12.29 10.52
N LYS A 251 -11.59 -10.99 10.26
CA LYS A 251 -10.64 -9.98 10.66
C LYS A 251 -10.50 -10.27 12.14
N ALA A 252 -9.36 -10.80 12.57
CA ALA A 252 -9.04 -10.90 13.98
C ALA A 252 -9.49 -9.55 14.54
N PRO A 253 -10.42 -9.53 15.51
CA PRO A 253 -11.09 -8.31 15.94
C PRO A 253 -9.98 -7.30 16.05
N GLU A 254 -10.04 -6.25 15.21
CA GLU A 254 -8.95 -5.29 15.04
C GLU A 254 -8.53 -4.98 16.45
N SER A 255 -7.40 -5.59 16.88
CA SER A 255 -7.09 -5.73 18.30
C SER A 255 -7.24 -4.33 18.81
N ASP A 256 -8.22 -4.12 19.70
CA ASP A 256 -8.79 -2.81 20.02
C ASP A 256 -7.68 -1.77 19.85
N PRO A 257 -7.87 -0.67 19.11
CA PRO A 257 -6.80 0.31 18.92
C PRO A 257 -6.12 0.73 20.25
N HIS A 258 -6.79 0.49 21.40
CA HIS A 258 -6.22 0.54 22.76
C HIS A 258 -5.61 -0.77 23.32
N SER A 259 -5.97 -1.96 22.86
CA SER A 259 -5.36 -3.26 23.20
C SER A 259 -4.13 -3.62 22.36
N LYS A 260 -3.24 -2.65 22.08
CA LYS A 260 -1.83 -2.99 21.87
C LYS A 260 -1.27 -3.49 23.20
N LEU A 261 -1.52 -4.75 23.54
CA LEU A 261 -0.95 -5.43 24.71
C LEU A 261 0.58 -5.36 24.74
N PHE A 262 1.20 -5.11 23.58
CA PHE A 262 2.57 -4.65 23.47
C PHE A 262 2.60 -3.13 23.31
N VAL A 263 2.45 -2.44 24.43
CA VAL A 263 2.88 -1.05 24.55
C VAL A 263 4.39 -1.07 24.32
N PRO A 264 4.91 -0.51 23.20
CA PRO A 264 6.35 -0.53 22.95
C PRO A 264 7.07 0.12 24.14
N PRO A 265 8.30 -0.28 24.52
CA PRO A 265 8.98 0.42 25.59
C PRO A 265 9.15 1.91 25.22
N PRO A 266 9.13 2.83 26.21
CA PRO A 266 9.50 4.21 25.99
C PRO A 266 10.85 4.30 25.26
N LYS A 267 10.95 5.23 24.31
CA LYS A 267 12.15 5.43 23.49
C LYS A 267 12.73 6.79 23.78
N THR A 268 14.01 6.86 24.13
CA THR A 268 14.74 8.12 24.25
C THR A 268 15.57 8.35 22.99
N GLY A 269 15.77 9.62 22.65
CA GLY A 269 16.48 10.00 21.44
C GLY A 269 16.45 11.50 21.18
N PHE A 270 16.82 11.87 19.96
CA PHE A 270 16.93 13.26 19.52
C PHE A 270 15.89 13.58 18.44
N LEU A 271 15.13 14.66 18.62
CA LEU A 271 14.11 15.13 17.70
C LEU A 271 14.59 16.34 16.90
N CYS A 272 14.92 16.11 15.63
CA CYS A 272 15.39 17.12 14.68
C CYS A 272 14.23 17.54 13.76
N GLY A 273 13.42 18.49 14.22
CA GLY A 273 12.19 18.86 13.51
C GLY A 273 11.19 17.69 13.53
N LYS A 274 10.96 17.06 12.37
CA LYS A 274 10.06 15.89 12.24
C LYS A 274 10.78 14.54 12.27
N THR A 275 12.11 14.51 12.40
CA THR A 275 12.88 13.26 12.37
C THR A 275 13.36 12.92 13.77
N PHE A 276 12.98 11.74 14.25
CA PHE A 276 13.41 11.21 15.55
C PHE A 276 14.53 10.20 15.34
N PHE A 277 15.64 10.40 16.05
CA PHE A 277 16.79 9.50 16.08
C PHE A 277 16.82 8.79 17.43
N ASP A 278 16.49 7.50 17.43
CA ASP A 278 16.47 6.64 18.61
C ASP A 278 17.89 6.39 19.12
N ASP A 279 18.10 6.45 20.45
CA ASP A 279 19.43 6.29 21.06
C ASP A 279 20.11 4.99 20.64
N LYS A 280 19.35 3.90 20.48
CA LYS A 280 19.89 2.61 20.05
C LYS A 280 20.47 2.68 18.63
N ILE A 281 19.78 3.39 17.72
CA ILE A 281 20.25 3.56 16.34
C ILE A 281 21.51 4.44 16.33
N LEU A 282 21.56 5.47 17.18
CA LEU A 282 22.74 6.32 17.31
C LEU A 282 23.93 5.57 17.91
N GLU A 283 23.70 4.66 18.86
CA GLU A 283 24.73 3.78 19.40
C GLU A 283 25.29 2.82 18.33
N GLU A 284 24.42 2.20 17.53
CA GLU A 284 24.82 1.37 16.39
C GLU A 284 25.63 2.18 15.35
N ALA A 285 25.21 3.41 15.07
CA ALA A 285 25.92 4.33 14.20
C ALA A 285 27.30 4.72 14.79
N ALA A 286 27.37 4.97 16.09
CA ALA A 286 28.61 5.31 16.79
C ALA A 286 29.63 4.15 16.73
N ASN A 287 29.16 2.92 16.97
CA ASN A 287 29.98 1.71 16.84
C ASN A 287 30.48 1.52 15.40
N THR A 288 29.62 1.77 14.41
CA THR A 288 30.00 1.72 12.99
C THR A 288 31.10 2.75 12.67
N ALA A 289 30.97 3.98 13.18
CA ALA A 289 31.96 5.03 13.01
C ALA A 289 33.32 4.61 13.60
N LYS A 290 33.31 4.06 14.83
CA LYS A 290 34.51 3.58 15.52
C LYS A 290 35.21 2.47 14.72
N THR A 291 34.47 1.46 14.27
CA THR A 291 35.03 0.34 13.50
C THR A 291 35.63 0.80 12.17
N GLN A 292 35.01 1.75 11.46
CA GLN A 292 35.56 2.26 10.21
C GLN A 292 36.92 2.94 10.40
N VAL A 293 37.08 3.74 11.45
CA VAL A 293 38.35 4.41 11.74
C VAL A 293 39.41 3.40 12.20
N SER A 294 39.05 2.45 13.06
CA SER A 294 39.97 1.40 13.52
C SER A 294 40.49 0.52 12.38
N ASN A 295 39.70 0.29 11.34
CA ASN A 295 40.09 -0.48 10.16
C ASN A 295 40.97 0.32 9.17
N GLY A 296 41.39 1.54 9.51
CA GLY A 296 42.24 2.37 8.66
C GLY A 296 41.56 2.85 7.38
N VAL A 297 40.23 2.80 7.30
CA VAL A 297 39.49 3.30 6.14
C VAL A 297 39.62 4.82 6.14
N GLN A 298 40.53 5.35 5.31
CA GLN A 298 40.71 6.78 5.15
C GLN A 298 39.48 7.39 4.45
N GLY A 299 38.54 7.90 5.25
CA GLY A 299 37.37 8.64 4.80
C GLY A 299 37.46 10.12 5.16
N GLN A 300 36.57 10.94 4.58
CA GLN A 300 36.42 12.35 4.96
C GLN A 300 35.76 12.56 6.34
N PHE A 301 35.30 11.47 6.98
CA PHE A 301 34.54 11.50 8.22
C PHE A 301 35.01 10.42 9.19
N PRO A 302 34.86 10.65 10.52
CA PRO A 302 34.33 11.88 11.11
C PRO A 302 35.31 13.06 10.99
N LYS A 303 34.83 14.29 11.18
CA LYS A 303 35.69 15.49 11.27
C LYS A 303 35.68 16.04 12.69
N GLU A 304 36.78 16.64 13.12
CA GLU A 304 36.77 17.42 14.36
C GLU A 304 35.85 18.65 14.22
N TYR A 305 35.12 18.96 15.28
CA TYR A 305 34.20 20.08 15.39
C TYR A 305 34.29 20.69 16.79
N SER A 306 34.36 22.00 16.88
CA SER A 306 34.50 22.72 18.16
C SER A 306 33.73 24.04 18.21
N SER A 307 32.80 24.25 17.28
CA SER A 307 32.01 25.48 17.18
C SER A 307 30.68 25.37 17.92
N SER A 308 29.97 26.50 18.07
CA SER A 308 28.58 26.55 18.56
C SER A 308 27.68 25.57 17.78
N PRO A 309 26.74 24.84 18.40
CA PRO A 309 26.23 25.01 19.77
C PRO A 309 26.93 24.17 20.84
N TYR A 310 27.99 23.42 20.51
CA TYR A 310 28.57 22.44 21.43
C TYR A 310 29.78 22.98 22.22
N ASN A 311 30.54 23.94 21.68
CA ASN A 311 31.68 24.64 22.32
C ASN A 311 32.81 23.74 22.90
N GLU A 312 32.68 22.42 22.79
CA GLU A 312 33.67 21.41 23.16
C GLU A 312 34.16 20.67 21.91
N LYS A 313 35.37 20.13 21.95
CA LYS A 313 35.90 19.33 20.85
C LYS A 313 35.12 18.02 20.74
N CYS A 314 34.43 17.84 19.62
CA CYS A 314 33.70 16.63 19.30
C CYS A 314 33.98 16.20 17.84
N LEU A 315 33.42 15.07 17.45
CA LEU A 315 33.47 14.54 16.10
C LEU A 315 32.11 14.74 15.42
N ILE A 316 32.10 15.16 14.16
CA ILE A 316 30.88 15.37 13.38
C ILE A 316 30.83 14.45 12.15
N TRP A 317 29.69 13.81 11.95
CA TRP A 317 29.44 12.92 10.80
C TRP A 317 28.05 13.17 10.20
N PRO A 318 27.88 13.32 8.88
CA PRO A 318 26.55 13.38 8.28
C PRO A 318 25.76 12.07 8.50
N ILE A 319 24.50 12.20 8.92
CA ILE A 319 23.61 11.07 9.19
C ILE A 319 22.36 11.17 8.32
N MET A 320 21.90 10.02 7.82
CA MET A 320 20.72 9.90 6.99
C MET A 320 19.46 9.90 7.86
N LYS A 321 18.27 10.15 7.28
CA LYS A 321 16.99 10.18 8.02
C LYS A 321 16.65 8.85 8.72
N ASP A 322 17.20 7.74 8.25
CA ASP A 322 17.04 6.41 8.84
C ASP A 322 18.08 6.11 9.94
N GLY A 323 18.90 7.10 10.32
CA GLY A 323 19.95 6.98 11.33
C GLY A 323 21.24 6.32 10.85
N LYS A 324 21.32 5.92 9.58
CA LYS A 324 22.57 5.38 9.03
C LYS A 324 23.58 6.48 8.77
N LEU A 325 24.86 6.19 9.00
CA LEU A 325 25.94 7.07 8.60
C LEU A 325 25.97 7.25 7.09
N TYR A 326 26.18 8.49 6.66
CA TYR A 326 26.38 8.82 5.25
C TYR A 326 27.64 8.13 4.71
N ARG A 327 27.51 7.53 3.51
CA ARG A 327 28.61 6.89 2.77
C ARG A 327 28.97 7.64 1.48
N LYS A 328 27.98 7.92 0.61
CA LYS A 328 28.16 8.64 -0.67
C LYS A 328 26.92 9.44 -1.06
N GLY A 329 27.08 10.38 -2.00
CA GLY A 329 25.99 11.17 -2.60
C GLY A 329 25.77 12.53 -1.95
N ASN A 330 24.54 13.04 -1.94
CA ASN A 330 24.25 14.33 -1.33
C ASN A 330 24.17 14.20 0.19
N LYS A 331 24.95 15.02 0.90
CA LYS A 331 24.92 15.10 2.36
C LYS A 331 23.56 15.70 2.76
N GLY A 332 22.75 14.93 3.51
CA GLY A 332 21.51 15.44 4.08
C GLY A 332 21.77 16.57 5.09
N PRO A 333 20.73 17.19 5.68
CA PRO A 333 20.91 18.28 6.62
C PRO A 333 21.33 17.83 8.03
N TYR A 334 21.14 16.56 8.38
CA TYR A 334 21.43 16.07 9.74
C TYR A 334 22.91 15.77 9.95
N ARG A 335 23.38 16.06 11.15
CA ARG A 335 24.75 15.82 11.62
C ARG A 335 24.67 15.05 12.93
N PHE A 336 25.39 13.94 12.99
CA PHE A 336 25.58 13.16 14.20
C PHE A 336 26.87 13.62 14.89
N LEU A 337 26.76 13.97 16.16
CA LEU A 337 27.87 14.42 16.98
C LEU A 337 28.29 13.29 17.92
N LEU A 338 29.59 13.05 17.95
CA LEU A 338 30.24 11.99 18.69
C LEU A 338 31.29 12.60 19.62
N THR A 339 31.52 12.01 20.79
CA THR A 339 32.71 12.33 21.60
C THR A 339 33.99 11.88 20.89
N LEU A 340 35.16 12.29 21.38
CA LEU A 340 36.44 11.81 20.84
C LEU A 340 36.62 10.30 21.02
N GLU A 341 35.93 9.68 21.99
CA GLU A 341 35.89 8.21 22.16
C GLU A 341 34.77 7.53 21.35
N TYR A 342 34.18 8.22 20.38
CA TYR A 342 33.10 7.70 19.51
C TYR A 342 31.83 7.30 20.29
N LYS A 343 31.47 8.02 21.35
CA LYS A 343 30.16 7.86 22.00
C LYS A 343 29.15 8.83 21.40
N ALA A 344 27.89 8.40 21.25
CA ALA A 344 26.81 9.26 20.79
C ALA A 344 26.64 10.44 21.76
N MET A 345 26.79 11.67 21.25
CA MET A 345 26.69 12.89 22.06
C MET A 345 25.39 13.64 21.77
N SER A 346 25.09 13.86 20.49
CA SER A 346 23.88 14.59 20.07
C SER A 346 23.62 14.40 18.58
N VAL A 347 22.46 14.87 18.12
CA VAL A 347 22.19 15.12 16.71
C VAL A 347 21.92 16.61 16.52
N ALA A 348 22.40 17.17 15.42
CA ALA A 348 22.11 18.53 15.01
C ALA A 348 21.55 18.56 13.59
N VAL A 349 20.86 19.65 13.26
CA VAL A 349 20.43 19.97 11.90
C VAL A 349 21.21 21.18 11.40
N LEU A 350 21.72 21.08 10.17
CA LEU A 350 22.39 22.17 9.47
C LEU A 350 21.32 23.03 8.78
N PHE A 351 21.21 24.29 9.20
CA PHE A 351 20.31 25.29 8.65
C PHE A 351 21.11 26.47 8.10
N GLY A 352 21.24 26.52 6.77
CA GLY A 352 22.28 27.34 6.12
C GLY A 352 23.67 26.86 6.57
N ASP A 353 24.48 27.77 7.09
CA ASP A 353 25.82 27.46 7.61
C ASP A 353 25.84 27.25 9.14
N LYS A 354 24.67 27.28 9.79
CA LYS A 354 24.56 27.17 11.25
C LYS A 354 24.05 25.79 11.66
N LEU A 355 24.70 25.20 12.66
CA LEU A 355 24.21 23.98 13.29
C LEU A 355 23.27 24.33 14.45
N LYS A 356 22.11 23.67 14.48
CA LYS A 356 21.16 23.74 15.59
C LYS A 356 21.06 22.36 16.23
N ALA A 357 21.38 22.26 17.53
CA ALA A 357 21.23 21.03 18.28
C ALA A 357 19.76 20.61 18.32
N CYS A 358 19.53 19.31 18.20
CA CYS A 358 18.19 18.73 18.29
C CYS A 358 17.80 18.52 19.75
N GLU A 359 16.49 18.54 20.01
CA GLU A 359 15.95 18.37 21.37
C GLU A 359 16.00 16.90 21.79
N ILE A 360 16.45 16.64 23.01
CA ILE A 360 16.35 15.30 23.61
C ILE A 360 14.89 15.08 24.00
N VAL A 361 14.29 13.99 23.54
CA VAL A 361 12.90 13.65 23.87
C VAL A 361 12.78 12.18 24.24
N THR A 362 11.90 11.89 25.21
CA THR A 362 11.50 10.53 25.56
C THR A 362 10.06 10.32 25.10
N ILE A 363 9.89 9.50 24.06
CA ILE A 363 8.59 9.12 23.51
C ILE A 363 7.96 8.09 24.43
N LYS A 364 6.93 8.50 25.16
CA LYS A 364 6.13 7.61 26.00
C LYS A 364 5.24 6.73 25.14
N ALA A 365 5.09 5.49 25.55
CA ALA A 365 4.31 4.53 24.80
C ALA A 365 2.83 4.51 25.16
N LYS A 366 2.51 4.76 26.44
CA LYS A 366 1.15 5.04 26.87
C LYS A 366 0.84 6.49 26.52
N LYS A 367 -0.05 6.67 25.55
CA LYS A 367 -0.53 7.98 25.11
C LYS A 367 -1.65 8.47 26.02
N THR A 368 -1.57 9.73 26.39
CA THR A 368 -2.56 10.46 27.19
C THR A 368 -3.18 11.56 26.32
N HIS A 369 -4.00 11.14 25.35
CA HIS A 369 -4.74 12.08 24.50
C HIS A 369 -5.73 12.91 25.34
N ASP A 370 -5.91 14.19 24.98
CA ASP A 370 -7.05 14.96 25.45
C ASP A 370 -8.35 14.29 24.99
N LYS A 371 -9.21 13.97 25.97
CA LYS A 371 -10.49 13.27 25.77
C LYS A 371 -11.62 14.19 25.28
N SER A 372 -11.39 15.49 25.27
CA SER A 372 -12.36 16.47 24.79
C SER A 372 -12.60 16.40 23.29
N GLY A 373 -13.82 16.75 22.89
CA GLY A 373 -14.07 17.28 21.55
C GLY A 373 -13.68 18.75 21.45
N TYR A 374 -13.55 19.23 20.21
CA TYR A 374 -13.16 20.61 19.91
C TYR A 374 -14.14 21.26 18.92
N LEU A 375 -14.53 22.51 19.20
CA LEU A 375 -15.26 23.37 18.27
C LEU A 375 -14.26 24.27 17.56
N CYS A 376 -14.12 24.09 16.25
CA CYS A 376 -13.24 24.82 15.36
C CYS A 376 -14.09 25.66 14.41
N ASP A 377 -14.22 26.97 14.70
CA ASP A 377 -15.17 27.87 14.01
C ASP A 377 -16.60 27.30 14.06
N LYS A 378 -17.10 26.76 12.93
CA LYS A 378 -18.44 26.17 12.80
C LYS A 378 -18.46 24.64 12.92
N ARG A 379 -17.30 23.99 12.98
CA ARG A 379 -17.19 22.53 12.92
C ARG A 379 -16.84 21.95 14.28
N ARG A 380 -17.51 20.85 14.63
CA ARG A 380 -17.21 20.07 15.83
C ARG A 380 -16.42 18.84 15.43
N PHE A 381 -15.35 18.57 16.15
CA PHE A 381 -14.54 17.35 16.02
C PHE A 381 -14.65 16.57 17.31
N SER A 382 -14.99 15.29 17.19
CA SER A 382 -14.99 14.33 18.27
C SER A 382 -13.55 13.96 18.68
N HIS A 383 -13.39 13.47 19.90
CA HIS A 383 -12.11 12.91 20.36
C HIS A 383 -11.57 11.84 19.40
N GLN A 384 -12.43 10.95 18.92
CA GLN A 384 -12.06 9.85 18.03
C GLN A 384 -11.49 10.36 16.69
N GLU A 385 -12.10 11.37 16.08
CA GLU A 385 -11.59 11.98 14.84
C GLU A 385 -10.21 12.63 15.04
N LEU A 386 -9.99 13.27 16.19
CA LEU A 386 -8.71 13.88 16.53
C LEU A 386 -7.62 12.82 16.74
N VAL A 387 -7.94 11.73 17.45
CA VAL A 387 -7.02 10.60 17.66
C VAL A 387 -6.67 9.92 16.34
N GLU A 388 -7.64 9.67 15.46
CA GLU A 388 -7.37 9.08 14.14
C GLU A 388 -6.43 9.95 13.30
N ALA A 389 -6.65 11.27 13.31
CA ALA A 389 -5.76 12.22 12.64
C ALA A 389 -4.36 12.26 13.28
N ALA A 390 -4.27 12.18 14.61
CA ALA A 390 -3.01 12.13 15.35
C ALA A 390 -2.20 10.86 15.05
N GLU A 391 -2.84 9.69 14.96
CA GLU A 391 -2.16 8.44 14.59
C GLU A 391 -1.58 8.50 13.18
N LYS A 392 -2.34 9.07 12.23
CA LYS A 392 -1.85 9.30 10.85
C LYS A 392 -0.67 10.26 10.82
N ALA A 393 -0.78 11.38 11.53
CA ALA A 393 0.30 12.33 11.69
C ALA A 393 1.57 11.67 12.25
N CYS A 394 1.42 10.86 13.31
CA CYS A 394 2.49 10.12 13.95
C CYS A 394 3.20 9.14 13.00
N GLY A 395 2.44 8.42 12.16
CA GLY A 395 3.01 7.58 11.10
C GLY A 395 3.82 8.39 10.07
N GLY A 396 3.37 9.62 9.81
CA GLY A 396 4.07 10.59 8.96
C GLY A 396 5.41 11.08 9.52
N ILE A 397 5.54 11.22 10.85
CA ILE A 397 6.82 11.59 11.52
C ILE A 397 7.89 10.53 11.25
N LYS A 398 7.50 9.25 11.31
CA LYS A 398 8.42 8.12 11.15
C LYS A 398 8.83 7.84 9.71
N THR A 399 8.08 8.35 8.74
CA THR A 399 8.29 8.05 7.33
C THR A 399 8.95 9.23 6.62
N PRO A 400 10.00 9.01 5.81
CA PRO A 400 10.63 10.07 5.02
C PRO A 400 9.71 10.45 3.85
N THR A 401 8.59 11.09 4.13
CA THR A 401 7.62 11.52 3.13
C THR A 401 7.90 12.94 2.66
N LYS A 402 7.59 13.21 1.38
CA LYS A 402 7.61 14.54 0.77
C LYS A 402 6.43 15.42 1.23
N HIS A 403 5.62 14.96 2.18
CA HIS A 403 4.46 15.71 2.67
C HIS A 403 4.91 16.80 3.65
N PHE A 404 4.24 17.96 3.57
CA PHE A 404 4.46 19.10 4.46
C PHE A 404 3.98 18.84 5.89
N TYR A 405 3.11 17.83 6.09
CA TYR A 405 2.55 17.49 7.37
C TYR A 405 3.05 16.13 7.88
N PRO A 406 3.15 15.95 9.21
CA PRO A 406 2.89 16.97 10.23
C PRO A 406 3.93 18.12 10.21
N ALA A 407 3.48 19.34 10.49
CA ALA A 407 4.30 20.56 10.50
C ALA A 407 4.62 20.97 11.93
N SER A 408 5.78 21.61 12.19
CA SER A 408 6.08 22.09 13.54
C SER A 408 5.19 23.26 13.94
N TYR A 409 4.90 23.35 15.22
CA TYR A 409 4.13 24.44 15.80
C TYR A 409 4.94 25.13 16.90
N GLU A 410 5.12 26.45 16.77
CA GLU A 410 5.87 27.30 17.72
C GLU A 410 4.95 28.25 18.51
N GLY A 411 3.63 28.05 18.42
CA GLY A 411 2.62 28.90 19.03
C GLY A 411 2.46 28.78 20.56
N PRO A 412 1.36 29.36 21.10
CA PRO A 412 1.03 29.29 22.52
C PRO A 412 1.01 27.85 23.02
N LYS A 413 1.53 27.64 24.24
CA LYS A 413 1.63 26.33 24.89
C LYS A 413 0.26 25.67 25.06
N PHE A 414 0.27 24.35 25.04
CA PHE A 414 -0.84 23.48 25.45
C PHE A 414 -0.50 22.85 26.81
N ASN A 415 -1.41 22.08 27.40
CA ASN A 415 -1.23 21.46 28.73
C ASN A 415 -0.23 20.27 28.73
N SER A 416 0.64 20.20 27.74
CA SER A 416 1.62 19.13 27.55
C SER A 416 2.95 19.72 27.12
N ASP A 417 4.03 18.97 27.25
CA ASP A 417 5.35 19.46 26.90
C ASP A 417 5.55 19.59 25.38
N ARG A 418 6.38 20.57 25.01
CA ARG A 418 6.88 20.77 23.63
C ARG A 418 7.84 19.63 23.24
N PRO A 419 8.09 19.42 21.93
CA PRO A 419 7.57 20.17 20.78
C PRO A 419 6.18 19.72 20.34
N TYR A 420 5.50 20.62 19.62
CA TYR A 420 4.18 20.35 19.05
C TYR A 420 4.23 20.30 17.52
N PHE A 421 3.29 19.55 16.96
CA PHE A 421 3.09 19.42 15.54
C PHE A 421 1.62 19.56 15.19
N THR A 422 1.34 20.03 13.98
CA THR A 422 0.01 20.19 13.43
C THR A 422 -0.23 19.21 12.29
N TYR A 423 -1.47 18.70 12.19
CA TYR A 423 -1.88 17.84 11.08
C TYR A 423 -3.31 18.17 10.62
N PRO A 424 -3.62 18.17 9.31
CA PRO A 424 -4.94 18.54 8.81
C PRO A 424 -6.05 17.58 9.27
N LEU A 425 -7.20 18.14 9.67
CA LEU A 425 -8.43 17.40 9.90
C LEU A 425 -9.26 17.39 8.61
N ASP A 426 -9.18 16.28 7.87
CA ASP A 426 -9.96 16.04 6.65
C ASP A 426 -10.74 14.73 6.81
N LYS A 427 -12.06 14.79 6.57
CA LYS A 427 -12.97 13.64 6.67
C LYS A 427 -12.59 12.52 5.70
N TYR A 428 -11.94 12.85 4.59
CA TYR A 428 -11.53 11.88 3.59
C TYR A 428 -10.03 11.56 3.62
N PHE A 429 -9.26 12.31 4.42
CA PHE A 429 -7.79 12.18 4.49
C PHE A 429 -7.09 12.21 3.12
N VAL A 430 -7.69 12.89 2.13
CA VAL A 430 -7.14 13.04 0.77
C VAL A 430 -6.55 14.45 0.63
N SER A 431 -5.85 14.92 1.66
CA SER A 431 -5.20 16.23 1.60
C SER A 431 -4.00 16.15 0.65
N THR A 432 -4.27 16.34 -0.64
CA THR A 432 -3.24 16.75 -1.59
C THR A 432 -2.71 18.11 -1.14
N GLN A 433 -1.40 18.37 -1.37
CA GLN A 433 -0.72 19.58 -0.85
C GLN A 433 -1.42 20.91 -1.18
N ARG A 434 -2.27 20.95 -2.21
CA ARG A 434 -2.93 22.17 -2.68
C ARG A 434 -4.15 22.59 -1.87
N ASN A 435 -4.89 21.64 -1.29
CA ASN A 435 -6.16 21.92 -0.60
C ASN A 435 -6.12 21.37 0.82
N VAL A 436 -5.29 21.98 1.66
CA VAL A 436 -5.25 21.63 3.07
C VAL A 436 -6.52 22.18 3.74
N SER A 437 -7.20 21.33 4.52
CA SER A 437 -8.31 21.72 5.40
C SER A 437 -8.00 23.02 6.17
N PRO A 438 -8.95 23.85 6.60
CA PRO A 438 -8.65 24.95 7.53
C PRO A 438 -8.33 24.47 8.95
N ASP A 439 -8.78 23.26 9.30
CA ASP A 439 -8.73 22.73 10.67
C ASP A 439 -7.53 21.79 10.86
N ARG A 440 -6.87 21.86 12.02
CA ARG A 440 -5.70 21.06 12.38
C ARG A 440 -5.89 20.41 13.73
N VAL A 441 -5.46 19.16 13.88
CA VAL A 441 -5.15 18.59 15.19
C VAL A 441 -3.75 19.04 15.58
N VAL A 442 -3.54 19.34 16.86
CA VAL A 442 -2.22 19.56 17.45
C VAL A 442 -1.83 18.33 18.24
N ILE A 443 -0.64 17.81 17.95
CA ILE A 443 -0.05 16.68 18.65
C ILE A 443 1.29 17.06 19.26
N ASN A 444 1.73 16.38 20.32
CA ASN A 444 3.10 16.50 20.82
C ASN A 444 4.01 15.41 20.23
N ALA A 445 5.28 15.38 20.65
CA ALA A 445 6.26 14.36 20.26
C ALA A 445 5.87 12.92 20.67
N ASN A 446 5.00 12.75 21.68
CA ASN A 446 4.43 11.46 22.07
C ASN A 446 3.26 11.01 21.17
N CYS A 447 2.93 11.81 20.16
CA CYS A 447 1.76 11.61 19.31
C CYS A 447 0.43 11.66 20.08
N GLU A 448 0.38 12.40 21.18
CA GLU A 448 -0.82 12.64 21.96
C GLU A 448 -1.58 13.82 21.37
N VAL A 449 -2.92 13.78 21.40
CA VAL A 449 -3.74 14.94 21.01
C VAL A 449 -3.67 15.93 22.16
N VAL A 450 -3.21 17.15 21.88
CA VAL A 450 -3.02 18.19 22.89
C VAL A 450 -3.89 19.42 22.63
N GLY A 451 -4.52 19.49 21.45
CA GLY A 451 -5.41 20.56 21.06
C GLY A 451 -5.86 20.47 19.61
N ALA A 452 -6.58 21.50 19.16
CA ALA A 452 -6.91 21.72 17.76
C ALA A 452 -6.79 23.20 17.40
N LEU A 453 -6.54 23.49 16.13
CA LEU A 453 -6.46 24.83 15.56
C LEU A 453 -7.40 24.94 14.37
N THR A 454 -7.83 26.15 14.06
CA THR A 454 -8.60 26.45 12.85
C THR A 454 -8.14 27.75 12.22
N THR A 455 -8.31 27.84 10.91
CA THR A 455 -7.98 29.04 10.15
C THR A 455 -9.22 29.92 10.02
N VAL A 456 -9.19 31.10 10.65
CA VAL A 456 -10.25 32.11 10.53
C VAL A 456 -9.87 33.18 9.51
N LYS A 457 -10.87 33.69 8.78
CA LYS A 457 -10.72 34.83 7.87
C LYS A 457 -10.96 36.12 8.63
N THR A 458 -10.10 37.11 8.46
CA THR A 458 -10.31 38.44 9.03
C THR A 458 -11.30 39.24 8.19
N ALA A 459 -12.15 40.04 8.84
CA ALA A 459 -13.17 40.85 8.16
C ALA A 459 -12.56 41.90 7.22
N THR A 460 -11.36 42.39 7.56
CA THR A 460 -10.67 43.48 6.85
C THR A 460 -9.88 43.03 5.62
N SER A 461 -9.56 41.73 5.46
CA SER A 461 -8.82 41.24 4.29
C SER A 461 -9.20 39.81 3.92
N ARG A 462 -9.70 39.63 2.69
CA ARG A 462 -10.00 38.31 2.12
C ARG A 462 -8.78 37.38 2.06
N PHE A 463 -7.57 37.93 2.13
CA PHE A 463 -6.31 37.20 1.99
C PHE A 463 -5.61 36.92 3.32
N GLN A 464 -5.89 37.69 4.38
CA GLN A 464 -5.30 37.46 5.70
C GLN A 464 -6.05 36.36 6.44
N LYS A 465 -5.42 35.18 6.43
CA LYS A 465 -5.81 34.01 7.21
C LYS A 465 -5.02 34.01 8.51
N ARG A 466 -5.71 33.79 9.63
CA ARG A 466 -5.11 33.66 10.96
C ARG A 466 -5.38 32.26 11.48
N LEU A 467 -4.36 31.58 11.98
CA LEU A 467 -4.54 30.31 12.67
C LEU A 467 -4.84 30.63 14.14
N VAL A 468 -5.91 30.06 14.69
CA VAL A 468 -6.35 30.30 16.08
C VAL A 468 -6.67 28.97 16.76
N LYS A 469 -6.60 28.93 18.09
CA LYS A 469 -6.99 27.73 18.86
C LYS A 469 -8.49 27.46 18.71
N CYS A 470 -8.86 26.19 18.61
CA CYS A 470 -10.24 25.76 18.71
C CYS A 470 -10.71 25.79 20.18
N HIS A 471 -12.01 25.93 20.40
CA HIS A 471 -12.61 25.89 21.73
C HIS A 471 -12.74 24.44 22.21
N ARG A 472 -12.14 24.12 23.35
CA ARG A 472 -12.23 22.80 23.98
C ARG A 472 -13.61 22.66 24.64
N LEU A 473 -14.39 21.66 24.23
CA LEU A 473 -15.81 21.55 24.62
C LEU A 473 -16.01 21.32 26.13
N GLU A 474 -15.06 20.69 26.81
CA GLU A 474 -15.12 20.50 28.27
C GLU A 474 -14.92 21.80 29.07
N ASN A 475 -14.43 22.87 28.45
CA ASN A 475 -14.26 24.16 29.14
C ASN A 475 -15.58 24.94 29.27
N GLY A 476 -16.71 24.35 28.90
CA GLY A 476 -18.03 24.95 28.99
C GLY A 476 -18.45 25.71 27.71
N PRO A 477 -19.39 26.66 27.81
CA PRO A 477 -19.94 27.36 26.66
C PRO A 477 -18.88 28.20 25.93
N LEU A 478 -19.06 28.38 24.62
CA LEU A 478 -18.16 29.18 23.78
C LEU A 478 -18.22 30.66 24.20
N PRO A 479 -17.10 31.29 24.60
CA PRO A 479 -17.09 32.72 24.92
C PRO A 479 -17.53 33.57 23.73
N ILE A 480 -18.27 34.66 23.99
CA ILE A 480 -18.68 35.60 22.94
C ILE A 480 -17.43 36.18 22.28
N GLY A 481 -17.38 36.12 20.95
CA GLY A 481 -16.26 36.66 20.18
C GLY A 481 -14.98 35.80 20.18
N PHE A 482 -15.04 34.53 20.62
CA PHE A 482 -13.86 33.65 20.69
C PHE A 482 -13.07 33.54 19.37
N PHE A 483 -13.77 33.47 18.23
CA PHE A 483 -13.17 33.47 16.89
C PHE A 483 -13.14 34.86 16.22
N GLY A 484 -13.42 35.91 16.98
CA GLY A 484 -13.52 37.29 16.49
C GLY A 484 -12.17 37.98 16.27
N ALA A 485 -12.20 39.31 16.11
CA ALA A 485 -11.00 40.11 15.82
C ALA A 485 -9.89 39.95 16.89
N ASN A 486 -10.28 39.72 18.15
CA ASN A 486 -9.38 39.60 19.30
C ASN A 486 -8.87 38.17 19.55
N ALA A 487 -9.19 37.20 18.69
CA ALA A 487 -8.69 35.84 18.83
C ALA A 487 -7.15 35.83 18.80
N VAL A 488 -6.50 35.05 19.66
CA VAL A 488 -5.03 34.97 19.70
C VAL A 488 -4.52 34.27 18.43
N THR A 489 -3.78 35.00 17.59
CA THR A 489 -3.16 34.42 16.39
C THR A 489 -2.03 33.49 16.77
N VAL A 490 -1.89 32.43 16.00
CA VAL A 490 -0.79 31.50 16.10
C VAL A 490 -0.02 31.45 14.78
N HIS A 491 1.30 31.33 14.88
CA HIS A 491 2.18 31.14 13.74
C HIS A 491 2.53 29.65 13.59
N GLU A 492 2.37 29.14 12.39
CA GLU A 492 2.81 27.81 11.97
C GLU A 492 4.04 27.99 11.08
N SER A 493 5.18 27.45 11.50
CA SER A 493 6.38 27.40 10.69
C SER A 493 6.34 26.12 9.86
N ARG A 494 6.24 26.26 8.54
CA ARG A 494 6.46 25.12 7.64
C ARG A 494 7.94 24.79 7.69
N ILE A 495 8.25 23.55 8.05
CA ILE A 495 9.63 23.10 7.98
C ILE A 495 9.91 22.58 6.58
N ASP A 496 10.51 23.44 5.76
CA ASP A 496 11.10 23.02 4.50
C ASP A 496 12.44 22.34 4.83
N TYR A 497 12.52 21.01 4.64
CA TYR A 497 13.76 20.22 4.75
C TYR A 497 14.10 19.52 3.45
#